data_AF-A0AAE3LW29-F1
#
_entry.id   AF-A0AAE3LW29-F1
#
_cell.length_a   1.000
_cell.length_b   1.000
_cell.length_c   1.000
_cell.angle_alpha   90.00
_cell.angle_beta   90.00
_cell.angle_gamma   90.00
#
_symmetry.space_group_name_H-M   'P 1'
#
loop_
_entity.id
_entity.type
_entity.pdbx_description
1 polymer ?
#
loop_
_entity_poly.entity_id
_entity_poly.type
_entity_poly.pdbx_seq_one_letter_code
_entity_poly.pdbx_strand_id
1 'polypeptide(L)'
;MSKLFRACVLLLILGSCGARDGSAPRNLDNACSILTERPHYVRAFKQAERNWGVETHVLMAMIYQESKFISDNRPPHTYALGVIPTGRQSSALGYSQALNGTWAEYVDQEGGRGSSRTNIADATDFMGWYMTATVR
;
A
#
# COMPACT_ATOMS: atom_id res chain seq x y z
N MET A 1 19.39 32.52 20.78
CA MET A 1 19.22 31.63 19.61
C MET A 1 19.24 32.49 18.35
N SER A 2 20.22 32.29 17.47
CA SER A 2 20.42 33.11 16.26
C SER A 2 19.18 33.08 15.36
N LYS A 3 18.77 34.24 14.81
CA LYS A 3 17.65 34.37 13.86
C LYS A 3 17.84 33.43 12.65
N LEU A 4 19.09 33.18 12.27
CA LEU A 4 19.49 32.23 11.22
C LEU A 4 19.15 30.78 11.59
N PHE A 5 19.38 30.38 12.83
CA PHE A 5 19.05 29.03 13.29
C PHE A 5 17.54 28.78 13.26
N ARG A 6 16.74 29.77 13.68
CA ARG A 6 15.27 29.70 13.60
C ARG A 6 14.77 29.61 12.16
N ALA A 7 15.38 30.37 11.24
CA ALA A 7 15.05 30.33 9.82
C ALA A 7 15.38 28.96 9.18
N CYS A 8 16.52 28.36 9.49
CA CYS A 8 16.87 27.02 8.99
C CYS A 8 15.92 25.93 9.50
N VAL A 9 15.52 25.98 10.78
CA VAL A 9 14.54 25.03 11.33
C VAL A 9 13.18 25.17 10.65
N LEU A 10 12.72 26.40 10.39
CA LEU A 10 11.48 26.65 9.65
C LEU A 10 11.51 26.13 8.21
N LEU A 11 12.63 26.30 7.51
CA LEU A 11 12.81 25.80 6.14
C LEU A 11 12.85 24.26 6.08
N LEU A 12 13.45 23.61 7.08
CA LEU A 12 13.45 22.14 7.18
C LEU A 12 12.04 21.58 7.44
N ILE A 13 11.24 22.25 8.28
CA ILE A 13 9.85 21.84 8.56
C ILE A 13 8.98 22.00 7.31
N LEU A 14 9.12 23.12 6.58
CA LEU A 14 8.35 23.38 5.35
C LEU A 14 8.77 22.49 4.16
N GLY A 15 10.05 22.08 4.10
CA GLY A 15 10.57 21.18 3.08
C GLY A 15 10.24 19.70 3.29
N SER A 16 9.64 19.32 4.42
CA SER A 16 9.38 17.92 4.78
C SER A 16 8.22 17.26 4.00
N CYS A 17 7.52 17.99 3.13
CA CYS A 17 6.55 17.41 2.20
C CYS A 17 7.25 16.76 1.00
N GLY A 18 8.07 15.75 1.26
CA GLY A 18 8.66 14.90 0.23
C GLY A 18 7.59 14.06 -0.48
N ALA A 19 7.83 13.78 -1.77
CA ALA A 19 6.94 13.00 -2.63
C ALA A 19 6.46 11.72 -1.93
N ARG A 20 5.15 11.61 -1.70
CA ARG A 20 4.55 10.36 -1.24
C ARG A 20 4.52 9.42 -2.44
N ASP A 21 5.10 8.22 -2.28
CA ASP A 21 5.08 7.13 -3.27
C ASP A 21 3.68 6.49 -3.42
N GLY A 22 2.62 7.29 -3.28
CA GLY A 22 1.23 6.82 -3.35
C GLY A 22 0.67 6.74 -4.76
N SER A 23 1.30 7.42 -5.74
CA SER A 23 0.89 7.34 -7.13
C SER A 23 1.51 6.15 -7.84
N ALA A 24 0.81 5.68 -8.89
CA ALA A 24 1.31 4.64 -9.78
C ALA A 24 2.73 4.97 -10.31
N PRO A 25 3.63 3.96 -10.39
CA PRO A 25 4.91 4.08 -11.08
C PRO A 25 4.73 4.46 -12.55
N ARG A 26 5.75 5.11 -13.12
CA ARG A 26 5.67 5.66 -14.50
C ARG A 26 5.54 4.60 -15.59
N ASN A 27 6.12 3.42 -15.39
CA ASN A 27 6.10 2.33 -16.36
C ASN A 27 5.61 1.05 -15.68
N LEU A 28 4.30 0.84 -15.72
CA LEU A 28 3.64 -0.28 -15.07
C LEU A 28 3.88 -1.63 -15.78
N ASP A 29 4.22 -1.60 -17.06
CA ASP A 29 4.42 -2.81 -17.87
C ASP A 29 5.86 -3.36 -17.78
N ASN A 30 6.74 -2.69 -17.02
CA ASN A 30 8.11 -3.10 -16.78
C ASN A 30 8.41 -3.25 -15.28
N ALA A 31 8.43 -4.50 -14.80
CA ALA A 31 8.70 -4.83 -13.40
C ALA A 31 10.06 -4.29 -12.91
N CYS A 32 11.13 -4.40 -13.72
CA CYS A 32 12.45 -3.89 -13.36
C CYS A 32 12.43 -2.35 -13.19
N SER A 33 11.69 -1.65 -14.05
CA SER A 33 11.51 -0.20 -13.96
C SER A 33 10.78 0.19 -12.66
N ILE A 34 9.73 -0.55 -12.29
CA ILE A 34 9.01 -0.32 -11.03
C ILE A 34 9.94 -0.47 -9.83
N LEU A 35 10.71 -1.55 -9.77
CA LEU A 35 11.62 -1.81 -8.64
C LEU A 35 12.79 -0.81 -8.57
N THR A 36 13.26 -0.33 -9.73
CA THR A 36 14.29 0.71 -9.81
C THR A 36 13.75 2.05 -9.33
N GLU A 37 12.50 2.38 -9.68
CA GLU A 37 11.82 3.60 -9.24
C GLU A 37 11.43 3.55 -7.75
N ARG A 38 11.10 2.36 -7.23
CA ARG A 38 10.68 2.12 -5.84
C ARG A 38 11.54 1.04 -5.16
N PRO A 39 12.80 1.35 -4.78
CA PRO A 39 13.70 0.35 -4.20
C PRO A 39 13.20 -0.27 -2.89
N HIS A 40 12.34 0.44 -2.15
CA HIS A 40 11.76 -0.05 -0.91
C HIS A 40 10.74 -1.18 -1.13
N TYR A 41 10.13 -1.28 -2.32
CA TYR A 41 9.23 -2.40 -2.67
C TYR A 41 9.99 -3.73 -2.68
N VAL A 42 11.25 -3.73 -3.12
CA VAL A 42 12.10 -4.94 -3.09
C VAL A 42 12.23 -5.49 -1.68
N ARG A 43 12.37 -4.61 -0.67
CA ARG A 43 12.46 -5.04 0.73
C ARG A 43 11.15 -5.65 1.22
N ALA A 44 10.02 -5.05 0.87
CA ALA A 44 8.69 -5.56 1.19
C ALA A 44 8.45 -6.95 0.58
N PHE A 45 8.66 -7.10 -0.74
CA PHE A 45 8.46 -8.37 -1.43
C PHE A 45 9.37 -9.47 -0.90
N LYS A 46 10.66 -9.18 -0.70
CA LYS A 46 11.59 -10.17 -0.13
C LYS A 46 11.24 -10.55 1.31
N GLN A 47 10.64 -9.65 2.09
CA GLN A 47 10.19 -9.97 3.45
C GLN A 47 9.00 -10.92 3.40
N ALA A 48 7.98 -10.62 2.58
CA ALA A 48 6.83 -11.48 2.39
C ALA A 48 7.23 -12.86 1.82
N GLU A 49 8.17 -12.90 0.88
CA GLU A 49 8.74 -14.14 0.34
C GLU A 49 9.44 -14.98 1.41
N ARG A 50 10.21 -14.35 2.32
CA ARG A 50 10.85 -15.08 3.45
C ARG A 50 9.84 -15.59 4.47
N ASN A 51 8.79 -14.82 4.74
CA ASN A 51 7.78 -15.16 5.75
C ASN A 51 6.82 -16.25 5.25
N TRP A 52 6.40 -16.16 3.98
CA TRP A 52 5.26 -16.91 3.44
C TRP A 52 5.60 -17.78 2.23
N GLY A 53 6.81 -17.67 1.67
CA GLY A 53 7.22 -18.41 0.47
C GLY A 53 6.57 -17.92 -0.83
N VAL A 54 5.85 -16.80 -0.80
CA VAL A 54 5.23 -16.23 -2.01
C VAL A 54 6.26 -15.43 -2.81
N GLU A 55 6.48 -15.85 -4.05
CA GLU A 55 7.47 -15.25 -4.93
C GLU A 55 7.15 -13.78 -5.27
N THR A 56 8.19 -12.96 -5.37
CA THR A 56 8.07 -11.51 -5.59
C THR A 56 7.22 -11.15 -6.81
N HIS A 57 7.35 -11.90 -7.91
CA HIS A 57 6.63 -11.59 -9.15
C HIS A 57 5.12 -11.86 -9.03
N VAL A 58 4.71 -12.83 -8.19
CA VAL A 58 3.29 -13.10 -7.91
C VAL A 58 2.69 -11.92 -7.15
N LEU A 59 3.36 -11.44 -6.10
CA LEU A 59 2.94 -10.26 -5.35
C LEU A 59 2.84 -9.03 -6.25
N MET A 60 3.83 -8.82 -7.13
CA MET A 60 3.82 -7.72 -8.08
C MET A 60 2.66 -7.81 -9.08
N ALA A 61 2.38 -8.99 -9.63
CA ALA A 61 1.29 -9.20 -10.58
C ALA A 61 -0.08 -8.94 -9.92
N MET A 62 -0.27 -9.43 -8.70
CA MET A 62 -1.48 -9.21 -7.93
C MET A 62 -1.67 -7.72 -7.59
N ILE A 63 -0.65 -7.02 -7.10
CA ILE A 63 -0.74 -5.57 -6.83
C ILE A 63 -0.98 -4.78 -8.11
N TYR A 64 -0.37 -5.18 -9.24
CA TYR A 64 -0.65 -4.57 -10.53
C TYR A 64 -2.12 -4.71 -10.91
N GLN A 65 -2.73 -5.88 -10.67
CA GLN A 65 -4.13 -6.11 -11.00
C GLN A 65 -5.09 -5.39 -10.04
N GLU A 66 -4.78 -5.40 -8.75
CA GLU A 66 -5.65 -4.87 -7.70
C GLU A 66 -5.59 -3.34 -7.57
N SER A 67 -4.40 -2.75 -7.69
CA SER A 67 -4.23 -1.32 -7.42
C SER A 67 -3.37 -0.56 -8.41
N LYS A 68 -2.72 -1.23 -9.37
CA LYS A 68 -1.71 -0.61 -10.24
C LYS A 68 -0.62 0.11 -9.43
N PHE A 69 -0.28 -0.43 -8.25
CA PHE A 69 0.66 0.14 -7.27
C PHE A 69 0.25 1.51 -6.71
N ILE A 70 -1.04 1.84 -6.71
CA ILE A 70 -1.57 3.04 -6.04
C ILE A 70 -1.84 2.69 -4.57
N SER A 71 -1.27 3.47 -3.65
CA SER A 71 -1.25 3.12 -2.22
C SER A 71 -2.60 3.33 -1.53
N ASP A 72 -3.42 4.26 -2.01
CA ASP A 72 -4.73 4.58 -1.46
C ASP A 72 -5.86 4.28 -2.45
N ASN A 73 -5.66 3.30 -3.34
CA ASN A 73 -6.66 2.89 -4.32
C ASN A 73 -7.97 2.49 -3.63
N ARG A 74 -9.09 3.03 -4.11
CA ARG A 74 -10.43 2.81 -3.53
C ARG A 74 -11.50 2.67 -4.63
N PRO A 75 -12.50 1.80 -4.44
CA PRO A 75 -13.63 1.65 -5.35
C PRO A 75 -14.44 2.95 -5.53
N PRO A 76 -15.11 3.13 -6.68
CA PRO A 76 -15.94 4.32 -6.92
C PRO A 76 -17.11 4.43 -5.92
N HIS A 77 -17.59 5.67 -5.76
CA HIS A 77 -18.76 5.95 -4.94
C HIS A 77 -20.05 5.45 -5.59
N THR A 78 -20.98 5.01 -4.75
CA THR A 78 -22.36 4.70 -5.14
C THR A 78 -23.25 5.91 -4.85
N TYR A 79 -24.20 6.18 -5.73
CA TYR A 79 -25.10 7.32 -5.63
C TYR A 79 -26.57 6.86 -5.60
N ALA A 80 -27.33 7.31 -4.60
CA ALA A 80 -28.78 7.24 -4.61
C ALA A 80 -29.36 8.37 -5.48
N LEU A 81 -30.39 8.04 -6.26
CA LEU A 81 -31.05 8.98 -7.18
C LEU A 81 -30.10 9.68 -8.17
N GLY A 82 -28.92 9.10 -8.42
CA GLY A 82 -27.89 9.65 -9.30
C GLY A 82 -27.07 10.82 -8.73
N VAL A 83 -27.38 11.34 -7.53
CA VAL A 83 -26.74 12.56 -6.99
C VAL A 83 -26.32 12.49 -5.52
N ILE A 84 -26.93 11.63 -4.69
CA ILE A 84 -26.63 11.57 -3.26
C ILE A 84 -25.62 10.44 -3.00
N PRO A 85 -24.37 10.72 -2.59
CA PRO A 85 -23.39 9.66 -2.32
C PRO A 85 -23.82 8.85 -1.08
N THR A 86 -24.05 7.55 -1.26
CA THR A 86 -24.46 6.64 -0.17
C THR A 86 -23.30 5.85 0.41
N GLY A 87 -22.15 5.83 -0.26
CA GLY A 87 -20.99 5.06 0.16
C GLY A 87 -20.07 4.74 -1.00
N ARG A 88 -19.25 3.70 -0.84
CA ARG A 88 -18.44 3.07 -1.90
C ARG A 88 -18.95 1.67 -2.15
N GLN A 89 -18.70 1.16 -3.36
CA GLN A 89 -19.13 -0.19 -3.76
C GLN A 89 -18.60 -1.29 -2.82
N SER A 90 -17.40 -1.12 -2.28
CA SER A 90 -16.85 -2.00 -1.27
C SER A 90 -15.91 -1.24 -0.33
N SER A 91 -15.51 -1.91 0.76
CA SER A 91 -14.51 -1.41 1.70
C SER A 91 -13.05 -1.66 1.28
N ALA A 92 -12.83 -2.12 0.05
CA ALA A 92 -11.50 -2.43 -0.48
C ALA A 92 -10.61 -1.18 -0.45
N LEU A 93 -9.35 -1.35 -0.06
CA LEU A 93 -8.41 -0.25 0.09
C LEU A 93 -6.96 -0.69 -0.18
N GLY A 94 -6.23 0.19 -0.85
CA GLY A 94 -4.77 0.16 -0.94
C GLY A 94 -4.23 -0.91 -1.88
N TYR A 95 -2.98 -1.34 -1.64
CA TYR A 95 -2.26 -2.21 -2.57
C TYR A 95 -2.92 -3.58 -2.77
N SER A 96 -3.42 -4.18 -1.69
CA SER A 96 -4.02 -5.51 -1.70
C SER A 96 -5.53 -5.50 -1.94
N GLN A 97 -6.15 -4.32 -2.02
CA GLN A 97 -7.62 -4.16 -2.07
C GLN A 97 -8.37 -4.94 -0.97
N ALA A 98 -7.73 -5.17 0.18
CA ALA A 98 -8.32 -5.93 1.28
C ALA A 98 -9.56 -5.23 1.87
N LEU A 99 -10.62 -6.02 2.10
CA LEU A 99 -11.83 -5.57 2.78
C LEU A 99 -11.57 -5.33 4.27
N ASN A 100 -12.40 -4.52 4.92
CA ASN A 100 -12.24 -4.19 6.33
C ASN A 100 -12.24 -5.43 7.24
N GLY A 101 -13.13 -6.40 6.97
CA GLY A 101 -13.23 -7.63 7.76
C GLY A 101 -11.96 -8.48 7.66
N THR A 102 -11.57 -8.83 6.44
CA THR A 102 -10.37 -9.63 6.17
C THR A 102 -9.08 -8.96 6.66
N TRP A 103 -8.99 -7.63 6.55
CA TRP A 103 -7.86 -6.89 7.10
C TRP A 103 -7.82 -6.92 8.63
N ALA A 104 -8.98 -6.83 9.29
CA ALA A 104 -9.05 -6.91 10.75
C ALA A 104 -8.57 -8.27 11.26
N GLU A 105 -8.93 -9.35 10.57
CA GLU A 105 -8.44 -10.71 10.89
C GLU A 105 -6.93 -10.81 10.80
N TYR A 106 -6.32 -10.27 9.75
CA TYR A 106 -4.87 -10.22 9.62
C TYR A 106 -4.20 -9.38 10.71
N VAL A 107 -4.77 -8.21 11.03
CA VAL A 107 -4.24 -7.33 12.09
C VAL A 107 -4.26 -8.03 13.45
N ASP A 108 -5.29 -8.82 13.73
CA ASP A 108 -5.42 -9.56 14.99
C ASP A 108 -4.46 -10.74 15.07
N GLN A 109 -4.27 -11.46 13.96
CA GLN A 109 -3.49 -12.70 13.93
C GLN A 109 -2.00 -12.48 13.71
N GLU A 110 -1.61 -11.51 12.89
CA GLU A 110 -0.23 -11.39 12.38
C GLU A 110 0.27 -9.94 12.34
N GLY A 111 -0.41 -9.04 11.63
CA GLY A 111 0.13 -7.70 11.32
C GLY A 111 0.24 -6.75 12.53
N GLY A 112 -0.65 -6.90 13.51
CA GLY A 112 -0.70 -6.04 14.68
C GLY A 112 -1.28 -4.64 14.41
N ARG A 113 -1.51 -3.89 15.50
CA ARG A 113 -2.31 -2.64 15.49
C ARG A 113 -1.70 -1.49 14.67
N GLY A 114 -0.42 -1.59 14.30
CA GLY A 114 0.29 -0.58 13.53
C GLY A 114 0.19 -0.76 12.01
N SER A 115 -0.33 -1.89 11.53
CA SER A 115 -0.38 -2.18 10.09
C SER A 115 -1.36 -1.30 9.34
N SER A 116 -0.96 -0.90 8.13
CA SER A 116 -1.77 -0.10 7.22
C SER A 116 -1.90 -0.72 5.84
N ARG A 117 -3.14 -0.78 5.31
CA ARG A 117 -3.43 -1.23 3.92
C ARG A 117 -2.73 -0.40 2.85
N THR A 118 -2.37 0.84 3.18
CA THR A 118 -1.69 1.75 2.27
C THR A 118 -0.16 1.67 2.37
N ASN A 119 0.37 0.81 3.23
CA ASN A 119 1.80 0.53 3.33
C ASN A 119 2.11 -0.72 2.51
N ILE A 120 3.08 -0.63 1.61
CA ILE A 120 3.46 -1.75 0.75
C ILE A 120 3.94 -2.97 1.53
N ALA A 121 4.70 -2.79 2.62
CA ALA A 121 5.21 -3.88 3.43
C ALA A 121 4.07 -4.66 4.09
N ASP A 122 3.18 -3.94 4.79
CA ASP A 122 2.02 -4.53 5.45
C ASP A 122 1.06 -5.18 4.44
N ALA A 123 0.86 -4.55 3.28
CA ALA A 123 -0.01 -5.10 2.25
C ALA A 123 0.56 -6.38 1.62
N THR A 124 1.88 -6.43 1.38
CA THR A 124 2.53 -7.65 0.84
C THR A 124 2.58 -8.78 1.86
N ASP A 125 2.76 -8.46 3.14
CA ASP A 125 2.74 -9.45 4.21
C ASP A 125 1.32 -10.01 4.37
N PHE A 126 0.30 -9.15 4.40
CA PHE A 126 -1.11 -9.55 4.34
C PHE A 126 -1.40 -10.50 3.17
N MET A 127 -0.93 -10.17 1.96
CA MET A 127 -1.14 -11.02 0.78
C MET A 127 -0.48 -12.40 0.95
N GLY A 128 0.73 -12.44 1.50
CA GLY A 128 1.43 -13.70 1.81
C GLY A 128 0.69 -14.54 2.86
N TRP A 129 0.29 -13.91 3.97
CA TRP A 129 -0.54 -14.52 5.01
C TRP A 129 -1.85 -15.07 4.42
N TYR A 130 -2.56 -14.28 3.62
CA TYR A 130 -3.84 -14.66 3.03
C TYR A 130 -3.71 -15.83 2.06
N MET A 131 -2.70 -15.83 1.19
CA MET A 131 -2.41 -16.95 0.28
C MET A 131 -2.08 -18.22 1.04
N THR A 132 -1.27 -18.13 2.10
CA THR A 132 -0.90 -19.28 2.93
C THR A 132 -2.10 -19.82 3.72
N ALA A 133 -2.93 -18.94 4.25
CA ALA A 133 -4.15 -19.30 4.97
C ALA A 133 -5.18 -20.00 4.08
N THR A 134 -5.22 -19.67 2.79
CA THR A 134 -6.20 -20.22 1.83
C THR A 134 -5.83 -21.62 1.31
N VAL A 135 -4.55 -21.99 1.36
CA VAL A 135 -4.07 -23.31 0.89
C VAL A 135 -4.21 -24.41 1.94
N ARG A 136 -4.48 -24.06 3.21
CA ARG A 136 -4.74 -25.01 4.29
C ARG A 136 -6.13 -25.62 4.20
#